data_AF-A0A510TNF5-F1
#
_entry.id   AF-A0A510TNF5-F1
#
_cell.length_a   1.000
_cell.length_b   1.000
_cell.length_c   1.000
_cell.angle_alpha   90.00
_cell.angle_beta   90.00
_cell.angle_gamma   90.00
#
_symmetry.space_group_name_H-M   'P 1'
#
loop_
_entity.id
_entity.type
_entity.pdbx_description
1 polymer ?
#
loop_
_entity_poly.entity_id
_entity_poly.type
_entity_poly.pdbx_seq_one_letter_code
_entity_poly.pdbx_strand_id
1 'polypeptide(L)'
;MRLTLDGDWTVTTTDEPLRSIPRFDFPGQCVRIAEYADVEAWQRFLGETFGSQEWLWDAPDELRFDRAGRELVGAGFRLPYECAAAEDSARVPVTPAVRPGGLRADEARDFRLDVATELCRATGDTELTCLRDVDVLDEPLEARIGIAPDVALLVQHKTVVGWSLTDPVRYLTTGFAAPDPASPSPAVRSLFSECLDLVTRPLLDEVQARDPAAVALLRAADEALRAQREDRRRADALLSLIGNLVEDYANR
;
A
#
# COMPACT_ATOMS: atom_id res chain seq x y z
N MET A 1 7.93 -20.74 -9.20
CA MET A 1 8.96 -19.82 -9.74
C MET A 1 9.85 -19.37 -8.58
N ARG A 2 11.17 -19.26 -8.75
CA ARG A 2 12.05 -18.73 -7.69
C ARG A 2 12.27 -17.23 -7.94
N LEU A 3 12.09 -16.43 -6.89
CA LEU A 3 12.18 -14.97 -6.88
C LEU A 3 13.25 -14.52 -5.90
N THR A 4 13.83 -13.35 -6.15
CA THR A 4 14.67 -12.58 -5.24
C THR A 4 13.85 -11.42 -4.67
N LEU A 5 13.82 -11.30 -3.35
CA LEU A 5 13.10 -10.21 -2.66
C LEU A 5 14.01 -9.01 -2.44
N ASP A 6 15.16 -9.26 -1.83
CA ASP A 6 16.21 -8.27 -1.60
C ASP A 6 17.57 -8.99 -1.50
N GLY A 7 18.61 -8.43 -2.11
CA GLY A 7 19.95 -8.98 -2.13
C GLY A 7 20.03 -10.47 -2.52
N ASP A 8 20.45 -11.31 -1.57
CA ASP A 8 20.57 -12.77 -1.73
C ASP A 8 19.32 -13.54 -1.25
N TRP A 9 18.29 -12.85 -0.78
CA TRP A 9 17.10 -13.49 -0.25
C TRP A 9 16.20 -14.01 -1.35
N THR A 10 15.96 -15.32 -1.32
CA THR A 10 15.10 -15.98 -2.30
C THR A 10 13.87 -16.65 -1.70
N VAL A 11 12.79 -16.59 -2.47
CA VAL A 11 11.54 -17.30 -2.18
C VAL A 11 11.09 -18.09 -3.40
N THR A 12 10.30 -19.12 -3.17
CA THR A 12 9.65 -19.88 -4.22
C THR A 12 8.15 -19.60 -4.20
N THR A 13 7.59 -19.22 -5.34
CA THR A 13 6.14 -19.07 -5.49
C THR A 13 5.44 -20.41 -5.32
N THR A 14 4.35 -20.42 -4.56
CA THR A 14 3.45 -21.55 -4.36
C THR A 14 2.09 -21.23 -5.00
N ASP A 15 1.17 -22.19 -4.99
CA ASP A 15 -0.19 -22.00 -5.55
C ASP A 15 -1.20 -21.48 -4.52
N GLU A 16 -0.74 -21.15 -3.29
CA GLU A 16 -1.60 -20.81 -2.15
C GLU A 16 -1.40 -19.35 -1.69
N PRO A 17 -2.13 -18.37 -2.26
CA PRO A 17 -2.07 -17.00 -1.79
C PRO A 17 -2.69 -16.84 -0.39
N LEU A 18 -2.34 -15.74 0.28
CA LEU A 18 -2.98 -15.31 1.53
C LEU A 18 -4.47 -15.13 1.31
N ARG A 19 -5.27 -15.62 2.26
CA ARG A 19 -6.73 -15.46 2.25
C ARG A 19 -7.20 -14.24 3.03
N SER A 20 -6.31 -13.62 3.79
CA SER A 20 -6.61 -12.42 4.56
C SER A 20 -7.00 -11.26 3.64
N ILE A 21 -8.06 -10.55 4.00
CA ILE A 21 -8.53 -9.37 3.28
C ILE A 21 -7.51 -8.23 3.53
N PRO A 22 -6.99 -7.57 2.49
CA PRO A 22 -6.13 -6.40 2.67
C PRO A 22 -6.82 -5.31 3.48
N ARG A 23 -6.04 -4.58 4.27
CA ARG A 23 -6.45 -3.39 5.00
C ARG A 23 -5.59 -2.24 4.52
N PHE A 24 -6.17 -1.32 3.77
CA PHE A 24 -5.49 -0.07 3.44
C PHE A 24 -5.71 0.93 4.57
N ASP A 25 -4.78 0.95 5.52
CA ASP A 25 -4.75 1.92 6.61
C ASP A 25 -4.26 3.26 6.07
N PHE A 26 -5.21 4.13 5.74
CA PHE A 26 -4.91 5.40 5.10
C PHE A 26 -4.14 6.35 6.04
N PRO A 27 -4.50 6.51 7.33
CA PRO A 27 -3.68 7.28 8.28
C PRO A 27 -2.26 6.72 8.47
N GLY A 28 -2.12 5.40 8.45
CA GLY A 28 -0.81 4.74 8.51
C GLY A 28 -0.04 4.75 7.19
N GLN A 29 -0.66 5.18 6.09
CA GLN A 29 -0.13 5.14 4.72
C GLN A 29 0.46 3.76 4.37
N CYS A 30 -0.29 2.70 4.66
CA CYS A 30 0.15 1.33 4.34
C CYS A 30 -0.99 0.34 4.11
N VAL A 31 -0.69 -0.69 3.32
CA VAL A 31 -1.56 -1.84 3.07
C VAL A 31 -1.09 -2.99 3.95
N ARG A 32 -1.95 -3.52 4.82
CA ARG A 32 -1.65 -4.67 5.70
C ARG A 32 -2.47 -5.89 5.29
N ILE A 33 -1.84 -7.05 5.27
CA ILE A 33 -2.44 -8.34 4.90
C ILE A 33 -2.07 -9.35 5.97
N ALA A 34 -2.92 -9.48 6.98
CA ALA A 34 -2.75 -10.44 8.07
C ALA A 34 -4.04 -10.55 8.89
N GLU A 35 -4.16 -11.60 9.71
CA GLU A 35 -5.37 -11.85 10.51
C GLU A 35 -5.44 -11.10 11.85
N TYR A 36 -4.33 -10.47 12.29
CA TYR A 36 -4.34 -9.73 13.55
C TYR A 36 -5.32 -8.54 13.52
N ALA A 37 -6.04 -8.36 14.63
CA ALA A 37 -7.11 -7.37 14.78
C ALA A 37 -6.80 -6.24 15.78
N ASP A 38 -5.66 -6.33 16.47
CA ASP A 38 -5.20 -5.35 17.45
C ASP A 38 -3.68 -5.41 17.62
N VAL A 39 -3.14 -4.50 18.43
CA VAL A 39 -1.70 -4.36 18.69
C VAL A 39 -1.12 -5.61 19.37
N GLU A 40 -1.86 -6.24 20.28
CA GLU A 40 -1.36 -7.41 21.02
C GLU A 40 -1.22 -8.61 20.10
N ALA A 41 -2.24 -8.85 19.26
CA ALA A 41 -2.23 -9.87 18.22
C ALA A 41 -1.12 -9.61 17.19
N TRP A 42 -0.90 -8.35 16.80
CA TRP A 42 0.21 -7.98 15.90
C TRP A 42 1.58 -8.25 16.54
N GLN A 43 1.80 -7.85 17.80
CA GLN A 43 3.06 -8.12 18.50
C GLN A 43 3.34 -9.62 18.65
N ARG A 44 2.29 -10.41 18.97
CA ARG A 44 2.39 -11.87 19.02
C ARG A 44 2.74 -12.44 17.64
N PHE A 45 2.05 -11.98 16.59
CA PHE A 45 2.31 -12.37 15.21
C PHE A 45 3.78 -12.10 14.82
N LEU A 46 4.33 -10.94 15.19
CA LEU A 46 5.75 -10.66 14.99
C LEU A 46 6.67 -11.61 15.77
N GLY A 47 6.32 -11.96 17.01
CA GLY A 47 7.10 -12.91 17.82
C GLY A 47 7.09 -14.36 17.30
N GLU A 48 6.01 -14.77 16.64
CA GLU A 48 5.79 -16.14 16.16
C GLU A 48 6.28 -16.39 14.72
N THR A 49 6.46 -15.31 13.95
CA THR A 49 6.93 -15.36 12.55
C THR A 49 8.42 -15.00 12.45
N PHE A 50 8.95 -15.07 11.23
CA PHE A 50 10.24 -14.49 10.84
C PHE A 50 10.05 -13.67 9.55
N GLY A 51 11.00 -12.81 9.21
CA GLY A 51 10.99 -12.10 7.94
C GLY A 51 11.50 -10.67 8.03
N SER A 52 10.81 -9.73 7.38
CA SER A 52 11.16 -8.31 7.42
C SER A 52 11.17 -7.82 8.87
N GLN A 53 12.23 -7.14 9.30
CA GLN A 53 12.30 -6.49 10.60
C GLN A 53 12.40 -4.97 10.45
N GLU A 54 11.64 -4.25 11.28
CA GLU A 54 11.88 -2.83 11.54
C GLU A 54 13.22 -2.68 12.27
N TRP A 55 14.02 -1.71 11.81
CA TRP A 55 15.23 -1.29 12.51
C TRP A 55 14.98 0.11 13.09
N LEU A 56 15.77 0.51 14.08
CA LEU A 56 15.62 1.81 14.73
C LEU A 56 15.61 2.92 13.65
N TRP A 57 14.52 3.69 13.55
CA TRP A 57 14.27 4.76 12.56
C TRP A 57 13.87 4.31 11.16
N ASP A 58 13.42 3.07 11.01
CA ASP A 58 13.13 2.49 9.71
C ASP A 58 11.84 1.68 9.68
N ALA A 59 11.06 1.86 8.61
CA ALA A 59 9.77 1.21 8.40
C ALA A 59 9.76 0.53 7.01
N PRO A 60 10.47 -0.61 6.86
CA PRO A 60 10.53 -1.35 5.61
C PRO A 60 9.16 -1.92 5.22
N ASP A 61 9.05 -2.37 3.98
CA ASP A 61 7.94 -3.25 3.61
C ASP A 61 8.08 -4.59 4.37
N GLU A 62 6.95 -5.16 4.74
CA GLU A 62 6.86 -6.31 5.61
C GLU A 62 6.47 -7.56 4.82
N LEU A 63 7.27 -8.62 4.91
CA LEU A 63 6.86 -9.97 4.57
C LEU A 63 7.16 -10.88 5.76
N ARG A 64 6.14 -11.59 6.25
CA ARG A 64 6.24 -12.48 7.41
C ARG A 64 5.90 -13.90 7.03
N PHE A 65 6.77 -14.81 7.44
CA PHE A 65 6.68 -16.23 7.15
C PHE A 65 6.50 -17.02 8.44
N ASP A 66 5.74 -18.11 8.36
CA ASP A 66 5.60 -19.05 9.47
C ASP A 66 6.91 -19.83 9.65
N ARG A 67 7.31 -20.13 10.88
CA ARG A 67 8.61 -20.78 11.14
C ARG A 67 8.69 -22.24 10.69
N ALA A 68 7.57 -22.95 10.58
CA ALA A 68 7.55 -24.39 10.33
C ALA A 68 7.54 -24.71 8.83
N GLY A 69 6.57 -24.14 8.10
CA GLY A 69 6.37 -24.27 6.66
C GLY A 69 7.19 -23.29 5.84
N ARG A 70 7.61 -22.17 6.44
CA ARG A 70 8.24 -21.02 5.75
C ARG A 70 7.32 -20.39 4.72
N GLU A 71 6.02 -20.56 4.88
CA GLU A 71 5.00 -20.01 4.00
C GLU A 71 4.67 -18.59 4.45
N LEU A 72 4.36 -17.73 3.47
CA LEU A 72 3.94 -16.37 3.73
C LEU A 72 2.62 -16.42 4.50
N VAL A 73 2.58 -15.76 5.66
CA VAL A 73 1.39 -15.67 6.53
C VAL A 73 0.96 -14.23 6.79
N GLY A 74 1.78 -13.26 6.39
CA GLY A 74 1.34 -11.88 6.31
C GLY A 74 2.30 -10.99 5.55
N ALA A 75 1.78 -9.84 5.13
CA ALA A 75 2.53 -8.84 4.40
C ALA A 75 2.05 -7.42 4.78
N GLY A 76 2.92 -6.45 4.58
CA GLY A 76 2.65 -5.03 4.80
C GLY A 76 3.42 -4.21 3.77
N PHE A 77 2.78 -3.22 3.14
CA PHE A 77 3.41 -2.39 2.13
C PHE A 77 3.15 -0.92 2.41
N ARG A 78 4.21 -0.10 2.39
CA ARG A 78 4.15 1.34 2.61
C ARG A 78 3.79 2.05 1.32
N LEU A 79 2.87 3.02 1.40
CA LEU A 79 2.59 3.88 0.27
C LEU A 79 3.74 4.88 0.10
N PRO A 80 4.31 5.02 -1.10
CA PRO A 80 5.30 6.06 -1.38
C PRO A 80 4.68 7.46 -1.33
N TYR A 81 5.48 8.45 -0.96
CA TYR A 81 5.06 9.86 -1.00
C TYR A 81 5.27 10.50 -2.37
N GLU A 82 6.17 9.98 -3.21
CA GLU A 82 6.38 10.50 -4.56
C GLU A 82 5.34 9.91 -5.50
N CYS A 83 4.53 10.77 -6.12
CA CYS A 83 3.67 10.37 -7.22
C CYS A 83 4.47 10.50 -8.52
N ALA A 84 4.55 9.41 -9.29
CA ALA A 84 5.18 9.42 -10.59
C ALA A 84 4.46 10.40 -11.53
N ALA A 85 5.21 10.98 -12.47
CA ALA A 85 4.66 11.86 -13.48
C ALA A 85 3.58 11.13 -14.31
N ALA A 86 2.68 11.90 -14.93
CA ALA A 86 1.58 11.33 -15.71
C ALA A 86 2.09 10.50 -16.90
N GLU A 87 3.20 10.91 -17.52
CA GLU A 87 3.86 10.17 -18.59
C GLU A 87 4.35 8.80 -18.10
N ASP A 88 4.96 8.75 -16.91
CA ASP A 88 5.48 7.50 -16.33
C ASP A 88 4.35 6.60 -15.82
N SER A 89 3.32 7.17 -15.20
CA SER A 89 2.12 6.42 -14.83
C SER A 89 1.43 5.80 -16.05
N ALA A 90 1.45 6.47 -17.19
CA ALA A 90 0.92 5.93 -18.45
C ALA A 90 1.80 4.83 -19.07
N ARG A 91 3.08 4.75 -18.65
CA ARG A 91 4.02 3.69 -19.06
C ARG A 91 3.91 2.43 -18.21
N VAL A 92 3.18 2.46 -17.08
CA VAL A 92 2.88 1.24 -16.33
C VAL A 92 2.37 0.20 -17.33
N PRO A 93 3.08 -0.93 -17.53
CA PRO A 93 2.90 -1.71 -18.74
C PRO A 93 1.48 -2.24 -18.84
N VAL A 94 1.09 -2.71 -20.03
CA VAL A 94 0.05 -3.75 -20.10
C VAL A 94 0.63 -4.96 -19.39
N THR A 95 0.40 -5.00 -18.09
CA THR A 95 1.10 -5.91 -17.20
C THR A 95 0.59 -7.34 -17.45
N PRO A 96 1.44 -8.36 -17.26
CA PRO A 96 1.00 -9.75 -17.36
C PRO A 96 -0.22 -9.98 -16.47
N ALA A 97 -1.15 -10.85 -16.87
CA ALA A 97 -2.29 -11.19 -16.02
C ALA A 97 -1.82 -11.66 -14.64
N VAL A 98 -2.47 -11.17 -13.58
CA VAL A 98 -2.17 -11.58 -12.21
C VAL A 98 -2.35 -13.08 -12.07
N ARG A 99 -1.30 -13.77 -11.62
CA ARG A 99 -1.35 -15.20 -11.30
C ARG A 99 -1.41 -15.34 -9.78
N PRO A 100 -2.45 -15.97 -9.21
CA PRO A 100 -2.50 -16.20 -7.78
C PRO A 100 -1.30 -17.04 -7.37
N GLY A 101 -0.65 -16.67 -6.28
CA GLY A 101 0.46 -17.47 -5.76
C GLY A 101 0.92 -17.00 -4.40
N GLY A 102 1.12 -17.96 -3.50
CA GLY A 102 1.79 -17.73 -2.23
C GLY A 102 3.29 -17.63 -2.41
N LEU A 103 3.99 -17.40 -1.31
CA LEU A 103 5.45 -17.44 -1.26
C LEU A 103 5.87 -18.41 -0.17
N ARG A 104 6.95 -19.13 -0.44
CA ARG A 104 7.65 -19.93 0.56
C ARG A 104 9.12 -19.53 0.59
N ALA A 105 9.62 -19.12 1.75
CA ALA A 105 11.02 -18.79 1.93
C ALA A 105 11.90 -20.05 1.84
N ASP A 106 13.03 -19.91 1.14
CA ASP A 106 13.96 -21.03 0.97
C ASP A 106 14.65 -21.36 2.30
N GLU A 107 14.91 -20.35 3.14
CA GLU A 107 15.47 -20.47 4.48
C GLU A 107 14.74 -19.60 5.52
N ALA A 108 14.87 -19.97 6.80
CA ALA A 108 14.34 -19.20 7.92
C ALA A 108 15.42 -18.27 8.47
N ARG A 109 15.47 -17.06 7.93
CA ARG A 109 16.38 -15.97 8.32
C ARG A 109 15.55 -14.70 8.51
N ASP A 110 16.08 -13.61 9.05
CA ASP A 110 15.39 -12.30 9.04
C ASP A 110 16.07 -11.36 8.04
N PHE A 111 15.30 -10.45 7.43
CA PHE A 111 15.77 -9.50 6.41
C PHE A 111 15.21 -8.11 6.61
N ARG A 112 15.70 -7.23 5.76
CA ARG A 112 15.09 -5.97 5.41
C ARG A 112 14.52 -6.09 3.99
N LEU A 113 13.34 -5.55 3.76
CA LEU A 113 12.82 -5.36 2.42
C LEU A 113 12.69 -3.85 2.16
N ASP A 114 13.35 -3.38 1.11
CA ASP A 114 13.24 -1.97 0.75
C ASP A 114 11.83 -1.61 0.31
N VAL A 115 11.40 -0.39 0.68
CA VAL A 115 10.12 0.18 0.32
C VAL A 115 10.09 0.60 -1.14
N ALA A 116 8.91 0.61 -1.74
CA ALA A 116 8.69 1.34 -2.98
C ALA A 116 8.89 2.86 -2.76
N THR A 117 9.43 3.55 -3.76
CA THR A 117 9.68 5.00 -3.72
C THR A 117 8.76 5.77 -4.65
N GLU A 118 8.23 5.11 -5.70
CA GLU A 118 7.41 5.74 -6.73
C GLU A 118 5.99 5.17 -6.72
N LEU A 119 4.98 6.05 -6.67
CA LEU A 119 3.58 5.68 -6.81
C LEU A 119 3.07 6.04 -8.22
N CYS A 120 2.74 5.03 -9.01
CA CYS A 120 2.01 5.18 -10.26
C CYS A 120 0.51 4.93 -10.04
N ARG A 121 -0.33 5.80 -10.61
CA ARG A 121 -1.79 5.77 -10.39
C ARG A 121 -2.52 5.51 -11.70
N ALA A 122 -3.36 4.48 -11.71
CA ALA A 122 -4.29 4.28 -12.82
C ALA A 122 -5.39 5.35 -12.82
N THR A 123 -6.03 5.58 -13.97
CA THR A 123 -7.14 6.54 -14.06
C THR A 123 -8.24 6.22 -13.03
N GLY A 124 -8.67 7.26 -12.29
CA GLY A 124 -9.67 7.15 -11.23
C GLY A 124 -9.19 6.35 -10.02
N ASP A 125 -7.88 6.19 -9.86
CA ASP A 125 -7.22 5.44 -8.80
C ASP A 125 -7.78 4.03 -8.61
N THR A 126 -8.12 3.40 -9.73
CA THR A 126 -8.64 2.04 -9.78
C THR A 126 -7.57 0.99 -9.47
N GLU A 127 -6.31 1.38 -9.54
CA GLU A 127 -5.15 0.57 -9.16
C GLU A 127 -4.01 1.50 -8.73
N LEU A 128 -3.37 1.18 -7.61
CA LEU A 128 -2.13 1.79 -7.14
C LEU A 128 -0.98 0.84 -7.48
N THR A 129 0.02 1.32 -8.20
CA THR A 129 1.23 0.56 -8.55
C THR A 129 2.43 1.25 -7.91
N CYS A 130 3.04 0.61 -6.92
CA CYS A 130 4.19 1.16 -6.21
C CYS A 130 5.46 0.45 -6.69
N LEU A 131 6.45 1.23 -7.13
CA LEU A 131 7.70 0.74 -7.73
C LEU A 131 8.89 1.18 -6.88
N ARG A 132 9.94 0.36 -6.88
CA ARG A 132 11.24 0.73 -6.26
C ARG A 132 11.96 1.84 -7.01
N ASP A 133 11.70 1.94 -8.30
CA ASP A 133 12.26 2.95 -9.20
C ASP A 133 11.37 3.03 -10.45
N VAL A 134 11.25 4.20 -11.05
CA VAL A 134 10.51 4.42 -12.30
C VAL A 134 11.22 3.77 -13.49
N ASP A 135 12.55 3.60 -13.44
CA ASP A 135 13.36 2.98 -14.48
C ASP A 135 12.97 1.51 -14.73
N VAL A 136 12.29 0.87 -13.76
CA VAL A 136 11.68 -0.46 -13.93
C VAL A 136 10.72 -0.50 -15.13
N LEU A 137 10.11 0.64 -15.48
CA LEU A 137 9.19 0.79 -16.61
C LEU A 137 9.88 0.84 -17.97
N ASP A 138 11.21 0.83 -18.04
CA ASP A 138 11.96 0.77 -19.31
C ASP A 138 11.89 -0.64 -19.96
N GLU A 139 11.60 -1.66 -19.15
CA GLU A 139 11.52 -3.05 -19.58
C GLU A 139 10.20 -3.70 -19.15
N PRO A 140 9.67 -4.68 -19.90
CA PRO A 140 8.43 -5.35 -19.53
C PRO A 140 8.58 -6.16 -18.24
N LEU A 141 7.52 -6.18 -17.42
CA LEU A 141 7.43 -7.10 -16.28
C LEU A 141 7.35 -8.55 -16.77
N GLU A 142 8.04 -9.46 -16.08
CA GLU A 142 7.98 -10.89 -16.41
C GLU A 142 6.77 -11.58 -15.79
N ALA A 143 6.30 -11.10 -14.63
CA ALA A 143 5.19 -11.68 -13.91
C ALA A 143 4.52 -10.70 -12.93
N ARG A 144 3.27 -11.01 -12.60
CA ARG A 144 2.54 -10.45 -11.45
C ARG A 144 2.05 -11.60 -10.58
N ILE A 145 2.49 -11.63 -9.33
CA ILE A 145 2.15 -12.70 -8.38
C ILE A 145 1.11 -12.16 -7.40
N GLY A 146 -0.15 -12.57 -7.54
CA GLY A 146 -1.24 -12.20 -6.64
C GLY A 146 -1.11 -12.92 -5.31
N ILE A 147 -0.48 -12.27 -4.33
CA ILE A 147 -0.19 -12.86 -3.01
C ILE A 147 -1.37 -12.78 -2.05
N ALA A 148 -2.36 -11.94 -2.33
CA ALA A 148 -3.59 -11.77 -1.56
C ALA A 148 -4.71 -11.25 -2.48
N PRO A 149 -5.98 -11.17 -2.02
CA PRO A 149 -7.06 -10.56 -2.82
C PRO A 149 -6.66 -9.16 -3.27
N ASP A 150 -6.70 -8.92 -4.59
CA ASP A 150 -6.42 -7.63 -5.21
C ASP A 150 -5.02 -7.03 -4.92
N VAL A 151 -4.09 -7.80 -4.32
CA VAL A 151 -2.69 -7.39 -4.11
C VAL A 151 -1.76 -8.31 -4.88
N ALA A 152 -0.85 -7.72 -5.66
CA ALA A 152 0.14 -8.47 -6.40
C ALA A 152 1.55 -7.89 -6.24
N LEU A 153 2.55 -8.79 -6.25
CA LEU A 153 3.96 -8.44 -6.41
C LEU A 153 4.30 -8.34 -7.89
N LEU A 154 5.08 -7.33 -8.24
CA LEU A 154 5.55 -7.06 -9.59
C LEU A 154 6.96 -7.62 -9.72
N VAL A 155 7.20 -8.41 -10.76
CA VAL A 155 8.48 -9.12 -10.93
C VAL A 155 9.11 -8.73 -12.26
N GLN A 156 10.40 -8.45 -12.21
CA GLN A 156 11.28 -8.23 -13.35
C GLN A 156 12.64 -8.87 -13.07
N HIS A 157 13.19 -9.62 -14.02
CA HIS A 157 14.47 -10.33 -13.88
C HIS A 157 14.55 -11.19 -12.61
N LYS A 158 13.46 -11.92 -12.29
CA LYS A 158 13.27 -12.72 -11.07
C LYS A 158 13.32 -11.93 -9.77
N THR A 159 13.34 -10.60 -9.82
CA THR A 159 13.39 -9.73 -8.65
C THR A 159 12.04 -9.06 -8.45
N VAL A 160 11.58 -8.96 -7.20
CA VAL A 160 10.42 -8.16 -6.85
C VAL A 160 10.79 -6.68 -6.96
N VAL A 161 10.17 -5.97 -7.89
CA VAL A 161 10.47 -4.56 -8.21
C VAL A 161 9.40 -3.59 -7.72
N GLY A 162 8.32 -4.13 -7.15
CA GLY A 162 7.22 -3.34 -6.65
C GLY A 162 6.01 -4.20 -6.29
N TRP A 163 4.90 -3.53 -6.00
CA TRP A 163 3.63 -4.14 -5.68
C TRP A 163 2.46 -3.30 -6.23
N SER A 164 1.30 -3.91 -6.36
CA SER A 164 0.08 -3.24 -6.81
C SER A 164 -1.10 -3.59 -5.92
N LEU A 165 -2.00 -2.62 -5.69
CA LEU A 165 -3.30 -2.81 -5.05
C LEU A 165 -4.41 -2.38 -6.02
N THR A 166 -5.25 -3.32 -6.42
CA THR A 166 -6.44 -3.08 -7.24
C THR A 166 -7.61 -2.64 -6.36
N ASP A 167 -8.38 -1.68 -6.83
CA ASP A 167 -9.52 -1.06 -6.14
C ASP A 167 -9.21 -0.68 -4.68
N PRO A 168 -8.22 0.21 -4.43
CA PRO A 168 -7.75 0.55 -3.09
C PRO A 168 -8.87 1.03 -2.15
N VAL A 169 -9.87 1.73 -2.71
CA VAL A 169 -11.01 2.28 -1.95
C VAL A 169 -11.81 1.18 -1.26
N ARG A 170 -11.88 -0.02 -1.84
CA ARG A 170 -12.55 -1.18 -1.23
C ARG A 170 -11.96 -1.54 0.13
N TYR A 171 -10.66 -1.31 0.29
CA TYR A 171 -9.86 -1.74 1.44
C TYR A 171 -9.58 -0.62 2.45
N LEU A 172 -10.07 0.60 2.20
CA LEU A 172 -9.87 1.74 3.10
C LEU A 172 -10.39 1.45 4.50
N THR A 173 -9.52 1.70 5.48
CA THR A 173 -9.77 1.50 6.89
C THR A 173 -8.81 2.35 7.73
N THR A 174 -8.93 2.25 9.06
CA THR A 174 -8.02 2.87 10.02
C THR A 174 -7.44 1.81 10.96
N GLY A 175 -6.12 1.80 11.09
CA GLY A 175 -5.38 0.91 11.97
C GLY A 175 -5.67 -0.57 11.69
N PHE A 176 -6.26 -1.25 12.68
CA PHE A 176 -6.56 -2.69 12.63
C PHE A 176 -8.01 -3.02 12.28
N ALA A 177 -8.86 -2.01 12.03
CA ALA A 177 -10.26 -2.24 11.73
C ALA A 177 -10.43 -2.99 10.40
N ALA A 178 -11.39 -3.91 10.33
CA ALA A 178 -11.71 -4.59 9.08
C ALA A 178 -12.31 -3.59 8.06
N PRO A 179 -12.01 -3.71 6.76
CA PRO A 179 -12.60 -2.86 5.74
C PRO A 179 -14.12 -3.08 5.64
N ASP A 180 -14.85 -2.07 5.19
CA ASP A 180 -16.29 -2.22 4.97
C ASP A 180 -16.58 -3.18 3.80
N PRO A 181 -17.40 -4.22 3.98
CA PRO A 181 -17.70 -5.17 2.90
C PRO A 181 -18.59 -4.58 1.80
N ALA A 182 -19.30 -3.48 2.04
CA ALA A 182 -20.12 -2.82 1.04
C ALA A 182 -19.25 -2.19 -0.07
N SER A 183 -19.79 -2.14 -1.29
CA SER A 183 -19.12 -1.49 -2.42
C SER A 183 -18.90 0.01 -2.14
N PRO A 184 -17.72 0.57 -2.48
CA PRO A 184 -17.46 1.99 -2.27
C PRO A 184 -18.41 2.88 -3.05
N SER A 185 -18.88 3.95 -2.42
CA SER A 185 -19.69 4.96 -3.09
C SER A 185 -18.86 5.77 -4.11
N PRO A 186 -19.45 6.25 -5.22
CA PRO A 186 -18.75 7.11 -6.16
C PRO A 186 -18.19 8.38 -5.51
N ALA A 187 -18.91 8.96 -4.54
CA ALA A 187 -18.48 10.15 -3.82
C ALA A 187 -17.19 9.91 -3.03
N VAL A 188 -17.09 8.80 -2.30
CA VAL A 188 -15.86 8.44 -1.57
C VAL A 188 -14.71 8.11 -2.52
N ARG A 189 -14.98 7.56 -3.71
CA ARG A 189 -13.92 7.34 -4.72
C ARG A 189 -13.32 8.66 -5.20
N SER A 190 -14.13 9.66 -5.49
CA SER A 190 -13.65 11.00 -5.83
C SER A 190 -12.84 11.63 -4.69
N LEU A 191 -13.37 11.57 -3.46
CA LEU A 191 -12.68 12.09 -2.28
C LEU A 191 -11.36 11.37 -2.00
N PHE A 192 -11.29 10.06 -2.26
CA PHE A 192 -10.06 9.30 -2.14
C PHE A 192 -8.98 9.85 -3.07
N SER A 193 -9.29 10.14 -4.33
CA SER A 193 -8.34 10.74 -5.28
C SER A 193 -7.81 12.09 -4.79
N GLU A 194 -8.70 12.97 -4.33
CA GLU A 194 -8.32 14.28 -3.78
C GLU A 194 -7.45 14.16 -2.53
N CYS A 195 -7.77 13.21 -1.64
CA CYS A 195 -6.97 12.93 -0.46
C CYS A 195 -5.60 12.36 -0.83
N LEU A 196 -5.52 11.51 -1.86
CA LEU A 196 -4.28 10.92 -2.33
C LEU A 196 -3.33 12.00 -2.87
N ASP A 197 -3.87 12.99 -3.60
CA ASP A 197 -3.10 14.15 -4.04
C ASP A 197 -2.52 14.91 -2.83
N LEU A 198 -3.32 15.14 -1.79
CA LEU A 198 -2.92 15.92 -0.60
C LEU A 198 -1.86 15.22 0.27
N VAL A 199 -1.72 13.89 0.16
CA VAL A 199 -0.76 13.09 0.95
C VAL A 199 0.43 12.62 0.13
N THR A 200 0.53 13.04 -1.13
CA THR A 200 1.65 12.73 -2.04
C THR A 200 2.22 14.01 -2.65
N ARG A 201 3.45 13.94 -3.14
CA ARG A 201 4.11 15.04 -3.81
C ARG A 201 3.61 15.20 -5.25
N PRO A 202 3.55 16.44 -5.77
CA PRO A 202 4.10 17.66 -5.15
C PRO A 202 3.18 18.37 -4.14
N LEU A 203 1.87 18.09 -4.14
CA LEU A 203 0.91 18.88 -3.36
C LEU A 203 1.12 18.78 -1.84
N LEU A 204 1.62 17.64 -1.34
CA LEU A 204 2.03 17.50 0.07
C LEU A 204 3.09 18.55 0.47
N ASP A 205 4.08 18.82 -0.38
CA ASP A 205 5.12 19.81 -0.09
C ASP A 205 4.55 21.23 -0.06
N GLU A 206 3.57 21.53 -0.93
CA GLU A 206 2.87 22.82 -0.95
C GLU A 206 2.01 23.00 0.31
N VAL A 207 1.33 21.95 0.77
CA VAL A 207 0.62 21.94 2.06
C VAL A 207 1.60 22.20 3.21
N GLN A 208 2.75 21.52 3.23
CA GLN A 208 3.77 21.72 4.26
C GLN A 208 4.37 23.13 4.24
N ALA A 209 4.54 23.70 3.04
CA ALA A 209 4.96 25.08 2.84
C ALA A 209 3.85 26.10 3.14
N ARG A 210 2.63 25.64 3.43
CA ARG A 210 1.43 26.46 3.71
C ARG A 210 1.07 27.36 2.53
N ASP A 211 1.24 26.86 1.31
CA ASP A 211 0.76 27.56 0.12
C ASP A 211 -0.76 27.83 0.26
N PRO A 212 -1.25 29.06 0.03
CA PRO A 212 -2.65 29.39 0.23
C PRO A 212 -3.62 28.56 -0.61
N ALA A 213 -3.25 28.16 -1.83
CA ALA A 213 -4.09 27.35 -2.69
C ALA A 213 -4.12 25.90 -2.19
N ALA A 214 -2.96 25.32 -1.85
CA ALA A 214 -2.88 23.97 -1.29
C ALA A 214 -3.64 23.85 0.05
N VAL A 215 -3.51 24.85 0.93
CA VAL A 215 -4.26 24.91 2.20
C VAL A 215 -5.77 25.06 1.96
N ALA A 216 -6.19 25.81 0.95
CA ALA A 216 -7.60 25.92 0.58
C ALA A 216 -8.16 24.57 0.09
N LEU A 217 -7.40 23.84 -0.73
CA LEU A 217 -7.76 22.48 -1.16
C LEU A 217 -7.86 21.52 0.03
N LEU A 218 -6.89 21.55 0.94
CA LEU A 218 -6.89 20.72 2.14
C LEU A 218 -8.13 20.98 3.02
N ARG A 219 -8.49 22.25 3.26
CA ARG A 219 -9.71 22.61 4.00
C ARG A 219 -10.98 22.17 3.28
N ALA A 220 -11.02 22.33 1.95
CA ALA A 220 -12.17 21.90 1.16
C ALA A 220 -12.38 20.38 1.22
N ALA A 221 -11.30 19.58 1.13
CA ALA A 221 -11.36 18.13 1.28
C ALA A 221 -11.85 17.72 2.68
N ASP A 222 -11.34 18.36 3.74
CA ASP A 222 -11.76 18.16 5.12
C ASP A 222 -13.26 18.47 5.33
N GLU A 223 -13.73 19.60 4.81
CA GLU A 223 -15.15 19.97 4.85
C GLU A 223 -16.04 18.97 4.10
N ALA A 224 -15.61 18.54 2.90
CA ALA A 224 -16.34 17.57 2.09
C ALA A 224 -16.43 16.20 2.78
N LEU A 225 -15.32 15.72 3.36
CA LEU A 225 -15.28 14.49 4.15
C LEU A 225 -16.19 14.55 5.39
N ARG A 226 -16.23 15.70 6.09
CA ARG A 226 -17.15 15.89 7.22
C ARG A 226 -18.61 15.90 6.78
N ALA A 227 -18.91 16.48 5.62
CA ALA A 227 -20.26 16.53 5.06
C ALA A 227 -20.72 15.16 4.50
N GLN A 228 -19.79 14.28 4.15
CA GLN A 228 -20.08 12.98 3.55
C GLN A 228 -20.86 12.05 4.52
N ARG A 229 -22.08 11.69 4.11
CA ARG A 229 -22.99 10.82 4.89
C ARG A 229 -22.99 9.38 4.43
N GLU A 230 -22.89 9.14 3.13
CA GLU A 230 -22.81 7.80 2.57
C GLU A 230 -21.39 7.23 2.74
N ASP A 231 -21.29 5.91 2.90
CA ASP A 231 -19.99 5.22 3.00
C ASP A 231 -19.10 5.82 4.11
N ARG A 232 -19.75 6.12 5.23
CA ARG A 232 -19.18 6.93 6.32
C ARG A 232 -17.90 6.34 6.90
N ARG A 233 -17.78 5.00 6.96
CA ARG A 233 -16.58 4.33 7.49
C ARG A 233 -15.32 4.66 6.68
N ARG A 234 -15.42 4.66 5.34
CA ARG A 234 -14.30 5.02 4.47
C ARG A 234 -14.03 6.52 4.50
N ALA A 235 -15.08 7.34 4.53
CA ALA A 235 -14.93 8.78 4.70
C ALA A 235 -14.23 9.13 6.03
N ASP A 236 -14.56 8.46 7.13
CA ASP A 236 -13.90 8.63 8.43
C ASP A 236 -12.43 8.20 8.39
N ALA A 237 -12.11 7.12 7.65
CA ALA A 237 -10.72 6.67 7.48
C ALA A 237 -9.86 7.72 6.75
N LEU A 238 -10.40 8.33 5.69
CA LEU A 238 -9.76 9.45 4.98
C LEU A 238 -9.64 10.68 5.88
N LEU A 239 -10.73 11.05 6.54
CA LEU A 239 -10.82 12.21 7.42
C LEU A 239 -9.81 12.15 8.57
N SER A 240 -9.51 10.95 9.09
CA SER A 240 -8.55 10.79 10.17
C SER A 240 -7.15 11.31 9.83
N LEU A 241 -6.72 11.26 8.56
CA LEU A 241 -5.43 11.82 8.15
C LEU A 241 -5.56 13.28 7.72
N ILE A 242 -6.56 13.58 6.89
CA ILE A 242 -6.79 14.94 6.39
C ILE A 242 -7.05 15.93 7.53
N GLY A 243 -7.82 15.52 8.54
CA GLY A 243 -8.07 16.33 9.74
C GLY A 243 -6.79 16.67 10.49
N ASN A 244 -5.87 15.70 10.65
CA ASN A 244 -4.56 15.95 11.28
C ASN A 244 -3.74 16.97 10.47
N LEU A 245 -3.72 16.84 9.14
CA LEU A 245 -3.03 17.80 8.27
C LEU A 245 -3.64 19.20 8.37
N VAL A 246 -4.96 19.33 8.48
CA VAL A 246 -5.63 20.63 8.72
C VAL A 246 -5.20 21.23 10.06
N GLU A 247 -5.15 20.43 11.11
CA GLU A 247 -4.69 20.88 12.43
C GLU A 247 -3.26 21.39 12.41
N ASP A 248 -2.37 20.70 11.70
CA ASP A 248 -0.94 21.02 11.64
C ASP A 248 -0.62 22.24 10.74
N TYR A 249 -1.28 22.33 9.57
CA TYR A 249 -0.89 23.26 8.51
C TYR A 249 -1.91 24.36 8.23
N ALA A 250 -3.20 24.14 8.49
CA ALA A 250 -4.27 25.06 8.09
C ALA A 250 -4.84 25.90 9.24
N ASN A 251 -4.61 25.56 10.51
CA ASN A 251 -5.21 26.27 11.66
C ASN A 251 -4.33 27.38 12.27
N ARG A 252 -3.22 27.74 11.63
CA ARG A 252 -2.28 28.77 12.09
C ARG A 252 -2.05 29.84 11.04
#